data_AF-A0A6A5VAY8-F1
#
_entry.id   AF-A0A6A5VAY8-F1
#
_cell.length_a   1.000
_cell.length_b   1.000
_cell.length_c   1.000
_cell.angle_alpha   90.00
_cell.angle_beta   90.00
_cell.angle_gamma   90.00
#
_symmetry.space_group_name_H-M   'P 1'
#
loop_
_entity.id
_entity.type
_entity.pdbx_description
1 polymer ?
#
loop_
_entity_poly.entity_id
_entity_poly.type
_entity_poly.pdbx_seq_one_letter_code
_entity_poly.pdbx_strand_id
1 'polypeptide(L)'
;MHIFDTPEAGLVGSTNVTASKLLTQIPMPSTLTRDISPPPRLSKRRKTSEAAASASNAQRNENDVPSFTAEPRLAAVEAGRTKIEAHLAYFKERLSQICRAPGKDMALISIEDWTSLYEASEHEYGNHFVVHQHNHPISGVHYDLRLQFSKSSSMSFAVPKGLPGNPNSKSLGRMAIETRVHNLWNHLIEAASARTGSLLIWDTGTYKVLPRKKSMEGPSSPQTTDDDSDTDAKVTASKPPNTEAENTKLIEAFQSRYIRLRLNGVRLPKNYTITLRLPSANDFGKPWQAPKRRQRSLKASNAAQSNDSEVEEGVGEADVAQEEVQDDIDTDEEDAQTRLNNAYPGSINSIGSVHQRKWFILLDRASSGFIQEKETGKWVRRGSKDGEGFEPFLVRGREFERSVVTARLARQVENDEGMQGYVGRSGWIGITR
;
A
#
# COMPACT_ATOMS: atom_id res chain seq x y z
N MET A 1 59.61 34.05 49.49
CA MET A 1 60.28 32.85 50.03
C MET A 1 60.05 31.75 48.99
N HIS A 2 61.13 31.36 48.30
CA HIS A 2 61.36 30.29 47.30
C HIS A 2 60.25 29.98 46.27
N ILE A 3 60.34 30.31 44.96
CA ILE A 3 61.33 30.05 43.88
C ILE A 3 61.17 28.66 43.20
N PHE A 4 60.66 28.71 41.95
CA PHE A 4 60.95 27.93 40.72
C PHE A 4 60.70 26.39 40.76
N ASP A 5 60.32 25.67 39.69
CA ASP A 5 60.70 25.78 38.28
C ASP A 5 59.68 25.08 37.34
N THR A 6 59.56 25.61 36.12
CA THR A 6 59.21 24.89 34.87
C THR A 6 60.50 24.88 34.03
N PRO A 7 60.77 23.88 33.17
CA PRO A 7 60.53 24.04 31.71
C PRO A 7 60.17 22.70 31.00
N GLU A 8 59.39 22.63 29.93
CA GLU A 8 59.56 23.06 28.51
C GLU A 8 60.39 22.10 27.62
N ALA A 9 59.85 21.86 26.40
CA ALA A 9 60.43 21.28 25.17
C ALA A 9 60.74 19.76 25.17
N GLY A 10 60.55 18.98 24.11
CA GLY A 10 60.25 19.21 22.69
C GLY A 10 60.83 18.05 21.86
N LEU A 11 60.33 17.90 20.63
CA LEU A 11 60.87 17.13 19.48
C LEU A 11 60.46 15.66 19.20
N VAL A 12 59.67 15.55 18.11
CA VAL A 12 59.93 14.83 16.85
C VAL A 12 60.29 13.34 16.88
N GLY A 13 59.43 12.53 16.25
CA GLY A 13 59.75 11.18 15.78
C GLY A 13 58.67 10.62 14.86
N SER A 14 58.83 10.83 13.56
CA SER A 14 58.07 10.21 12.48
C SER A 14 58.45 8.74 12.31
N THR A 15 57.47 7.83 12.30
CA THR A 15 57.56 6.56 11.55
C THR A 15 56.19 6.13 11.02
N ASN A 16 56.02 6.23 9.70
CA ASN A 16 55.04 5.50 8.92
C ASN A 16 55.30 3.99 9.04
N VAL A 17 54.30 3.20 9.46
CA VAL A 17 54.15 1.81 9.01
C VAL A 17 52.68 1.51 8.78
N THR A 18 52.40 1.20 7.52
CA THR A 18 51.19 0.70 6.90
C THR A 18 50.71 -0.59 7.57
N ALA A 19 49.47 -0.63 8.01
CA ALA A 19 48.77 -1.88 8.32
C ALA A 19 47.35 -1.83 7.76
N SER A 20 47.26 -1.98 6.43
CA SER A 20 46.04 -2.37 5.73
C SER A 20 45.61 -3.75 6.26
N LYS A 21 44.54 -3.78 7.06
CA LYS A 21 43.86 -5.03 7.43
C LYS A 21 42.43 -4.98 6.92
N LEU A 22 42.25 -5.68 5.81
CA LEU A 22 41.02 -6.24 5.24
C LEU A 22 39.79 -6.12 6.16
N LEU A 23 38.96 -5.11 5.91
CA LEU A 23 37.53 -5.18 6.19
C LEU A 23 36.93 -6.11 5.13
N THR A 24 36.76 -7.36 5.51
CA THR A 24 35.98 -8.36 4.78
C THR A 24 34.63 -7.75 4.44
N GLN A 25 34.35 -7.59 3.15
CA GLN A 25 33.01 -7.28 2.65
C GLN A 25 32.07 -8.35 3.20
N ILE A 26 31.23 -7.97 4.16
CA ILE A 26 30.11 -8.78 4.58
C ILE A 26 29.18 -8.86 3.37
N PRO A 27 28.90 -10.05 2.82
CA PRO A 27 27.97 -10.16 1.71
C PRO A 27 26.60 -9.67 2.17
N MET A 28 26.07 -8.67 1.47
CA MET A 28 24.76 -8.11 1.76
C MET A 28 23.68 -9.19 1.62
N PRO A 29 22.78 -9.37 2.61
CA PRO A 29 21.70 -10.35 2.52
C PRO A 29 20.69 -9.94 1.44
N SER A 30 20.12 -10.95 0.76
CA SER A 30 19.10 -10.80 -0.31
C SER A 30 17.83 -10.05 0.13
N THR A 31 17.64 -9.84 1.45
CA THR A 31 16.55 -9.06 2.05
C THR A 31 16.54 -7.58 1.68
N LEU A 32 17.65 -7.03 1.16
CA LEU A 32 17.75 -5.65 0.66
C LEU A 32 17.24 -5.48 -0.78
N THR A 33 16.74 -6.54 -1.42
CA THR A 33 16.37 -6.52 -2.85
C THR A 33 14.87 -6.67 -3.13
N ARG A 34 13.98 -6.65 -2.12
CA ARG A 34 12.56 -7.00 -2.31
C ARG A 34 11.57 -5.84 -2.41
N ASP A 35 10.49 -6.15 -3.14
CA ASP A 35 9.58 -5.27 -3.85
C ASP A 35 8.65 -4.41 -2.99
N ILE A 36 8.30 -3.24 -3.52
CA ILE A 36 7.11 -2.51 -3.08
C ILE A 36 5.88 -3.27 -3.57
N SER A 37 4.97 -3.53 -2.63
CA SER A 37 3.75 -4.32 -2.81
C SER A 37 2.98 -4.00 -4.09
N PRO A 38 2.16 -4.92 -4.63
CA PRO A 38 1.99 -6.32 -4.24
C PRO A 38 2.65 -7.30 -5.22
N PRO A 39 3.02 -8.51 -4.74
CA PRO A 39 3.66 -9.57 -5.52
C PRO A 39 2.79 -10.12 -6.67
N PRO A 40 3.39 -10.89 -7.61
CA PRO A 40 2.74 -11.43 -8.78
C PRO A 40 1.41 -12.15 -8.55
N ARG A 41 0.45 -11.97 -9.48
CA ARG A 41 -0.61 -12.96 -9.71
C ARG A 41 -0.17 -13.90 -10.83
N LEU A 42 -0.09 -15.19 -10.53
CA LEU A 42 0.28 -16.25 -11.48
C LEU A 42 -0.71 -16.31 -12.66
N SER A 43 -0.23 -16.08 -13.88
CA SER A 43 -0.97 -16.39 -15.11
C SER A 43 -0.24 -17.47 -15.91
N LYS A 44 -1.00 -18.51 -16.29
CA LYS A 44 -0.63 -19.74 -17.00
C LYS A 44 0.41 -19.50 -18.10
N ARG A 45 1.60 -20.11 -17.95
CA ARG A 45 2.67 -20.11 -18.95
C ARG A 45 2.31 -21.10 -20.06
N ARG A 46 2.00 -20.57 -21.24
CA ARG A 46 1.88 -21.36 -22.48
C ARG A 46 3.28 -21.87 -22.85
N LYS A 47 3.41 -23.19 -22.93
CA LYS A 47 4.61 -23.94 -23.30
C LYS A 47 4.99 -23.59 -24.74
N THR A 48 6.14 -22.96 -24.95
CA THR A 48 6.83 -22.95 -26.26
C THR A 48 8.30 -23.29 -26.03
N SER A 49 8.79 -24.10 -26.95
CA SER A 49 9.93 -24.98 -26.89
C SER A 49 11.29 -24.28 -26.99
N GLU A 50 12.28 -25.01 -26.51
CA GLU A 50 13.73 -24.78 -26.59
C GLU A 50 14.20 -24.29 -27.97
N ALA A 51 15.13 -23.32 -27.95
CA ALA A 51 16.14 -23.16 -28.97
C ALA A 51 17.44 -22.70 -28.31
N ALA A 52 18.52 -23.39 -28.68
CA ALA A 52 19.80 -23.43 -28.02
C ALA A 52 20.67 -22.17 -28.22
N ALA A 53 21.72 -22.13 -27.40
CA ALA A 53 22.74 -21.12 -27.24
C ALA A 53 23.42 -20.63 -28.53
N SER A 54 23.87 -19.38 -28.49
CA SER A 54 25.13 -18.95 -29.13
C SER A 54 25.75 -17.82 -28.31
N ALA A 55 26.76 -18.20 -27.53
CA ALA A 55 27.66 -17.27 -26.85
C ALA A 55 28.53 -16.58 -27.92
N SER A 56 28.50 -15.25 -27.96
CA SER A 56 29.54 -14.47 -28.63
C SER A 56 30.27 -13.62 -27.58
N ASN A 57 31.58 -13.82 -27.61
CA ASN A 57 32.60 -13.34 -26.72
C ASN A 57 32.87 -11.86 -27.06
N ALA A 58 32.57 -10.94 -26.16
CA ALA A 58 32.98 -9.53 -26.30
C ALA A 58 33.90 -9.17 -25.12
N GLN A 59 35.16 -8.94 -25.47
CA GLN A 59 36.24 -8.54 -24.59
C GLN A 59 35.85 -7.33 -23.74
N ARG A 60 35.97 -7.47 -22.42
CA ARG A 60 35.90 -6.37 -21.46
C ARG A 60 37.15 -5.50 -21.62
N ASN A 61 36.97 -4.26 -22.06
CA ASN A 61 37.96 -3.21 -21.87
C ASN A 61 37.91 -2.76 -20.40
N GLU A 62 39.03 -2.94 -19.71
CA GLU A 62 39.21 -2.80 -18.27
C GLU A 62 39.59 -1.36 -17.85
N ASN A 63 39.04 -0.33 -18.51
CA ASN A 63 39.42 1.07 -18.27
C ASN A 63 38.26 2.07 -18.08
N ASP A 64 37.01 1.62 -17.88
CA ASP A 64 35.95 2.51 -17.40
C ASP A 64 35.85 2.41 -15.87
N VAL A 65 36.66 3.22 -15.18
CA VAL A 65 36.41 3.59 -13.78
C VAL A 65 35.23 4.58 -13.81
N PRO A 66 34.03 4.23 -13.32
CA PRO A 66 32.95 5.20 -13.25
C PRO A 66 33.32 6.19 -12.14
N SER A 67 33.50 7.45 -12.53
CA SER A 67 33.56 8.60 -11.65
C SER A 67 32.48 8.52 -10.57
N PHE A 68 32.90 8.38 -9.31
CA PHE A 68 32.08 8.60 -8.13
C PHE A 68 31.65 10.08 -8.11
N THR A 69 30.38 10.36 -8.44
CA THR A 69 29.59 11.57 -8.04
C THR A 69 28.20 11.62 -8.72
N ALA A 70 27.59 10.48 -9.06
CA ALA A 70 26.18 10.50 -9.46
C ALA A 70 25.31 10.63 -8.20
N GLU A 71 24.60 11.75 -8.05
CA GLU A 71 23.55 11.90 -7.04
C GLU A 71 22.60 10.70 -7.10
N PRO A 72 22.15 10.17 -5.94
CA PRO A 72 21.27 9.01 -5.93
C PRO A 72 19.97 9.35 -6.67
N ARG A 73 19.47 8.43 -7.49
CA ARG A 73 18.16 8.57 -8.13
C ARG A 73 17.05 8.29 -7.11
N LEU A 74 15.85 8.83 -7.31
CA LEU A 74 14.70 8.57 -6.41
C LEU A 74 14.42 7.06 -6.31
N ALA A 75 14.53 6.33 -7.43
CA ALA A 75 14.39 4.88 -7.49
C ALA A 75 15.47 4.10 -6.71
N ALA A 76 16.67 4.67 -6.53
CA ALA A 76 17.73 4.03 -5.73
C ALA A 76 17.44 4.11 -4.23
N VAL A 77 16.88 5.25 -3.79
CA VAL A 77 16.44 5.48 -2.41
C VAL A 77 15.21 4.61 -2.08
N GLU A 78 14.23 4.61 -2.98
CA GLU A 78 13.02 3.76 -2.89
C GLU A 78 13.38 2.27 -2.80
N ALA A 79 14.36 1.82 -3.58
CA ALA A 79 14.86 0.44 -3.54
C ALA A 79 15.79 0.12 -2.36
N GLY A 80 16.07 1.07 -1.45
CA GLY A 80 17.00 0.89 -0.33
C GLY A 80 18.46 0.71 -0.72
N ARG A 81 18.83 1.03 -1.98
CA ARG A 81 20.20 0.95 -2.50
C ARG A 81 21.08 2.13 -2.09
N THR A 82 20.47 3.24 -1.70
CA THR A 82 21.15 4.38 -1.08
C THR A 82 20.48 4.71 0.24
N LYS A 83 21.27 4.84 1.32
CA LYS A 83 20.78 5.32 2.61
C LYS A 83 20.84 6.84 2.63
N ILE A 84 19.70 7.46 2.89
CA ILE A 84 19.58 8.90 3.10
C ILE A 84 19.12 9.12 4.53
N GLU A 85 19.74 10.05 5.25
CA GLU A 85 19.34 10.37 6.62
C GLU A 85 18.17 11.36 6.63
N ALA A 86 18.27 12.46 5.88
CA ALA A 86 17.24 13.49 5.75
C ALA A 86 16.34 13.25 4.51
N HIS A 87 15.44 12.27 4.59
CA HIS A 87 14.54 11.92 3.49
C HIS A 87 13.72 13.12 3.00
N LEU A 88 13.13 13.90 3.92
CA LEU A 88 12.30 15.04 3.56
C LEU A 88 13.07 16.10 2.77
N ALA A 89 14.26 16.49 3.22
CA ALA A 89 15.09 17.48 2.51
C ALA A 89 15.43 17.01 1.09
N TYR A 90 15.81 15.74 0.96
CA TYR A 90 16.14 15.14 -0.34
C TYR A 90 14.94 15.10 -1.30
N PHE A 91 13.77 14.62 -0.84
CA PHE A 91 12.59 14.59 -1.70
C PHE A 91 12.06 16.00 -2.00
N LYS A 92 12.12 16.94 -1.05
CA LYS A 92 11.76 18.35 -1.29
C LYS A 92 12.59 18.96 -2.42
N GLU A 93 13.91 18.86 -2.33
CA GLU A 93 14.80 19.37 -3.35
C GLU A 93 14.50 18.71 -4.70
N ARG A 94 14.46 17.37 -4.75
CA ARG A 94 14.31 16.65 -6.01
C ARG A 94 12.95 16.87 -6.66
N LEU A 95 11.86 16.85 -5.89
CA LEU A 95 10.51 17.06 -6.43
C LEU A 95 10.32 18.51 -6.90
N SER A 96 10.92 19.49 -6.23
CA SER A 96 10.84 20.90 -6.64
C SER A 96 11.42 21.15 -8.05
N GLN A 97 12.44 20.40 -8.45
CA GLN A 97 13.09 20.52 -9.75
C GLN A 97 12.26 19.93 -10.91
N ILE A 98 11.32 19.03 -10.62
CA ILE A 98 10.59 18.24 -11.62
C ILE A 98 9.07 18.51 -11.62
N CYS A 99 8.62 19.45 -10.80
CA CYS A 99 7.24 19.95 -10.81
C CYS A 99 6.86 20.50 -12.19
N ARG A 100 5.63 20.24 -12.60
CA ARG A 100 5.04 20.74 -13.85
C ARG A 100 3.92 21.71 -13.54
N ALA A 101 3.60 22.60 -14.49
CA ALA A 101 2.49 23.51 -14.34
C ALA A 101 1.17 22.73 -14.15
N PRO A 102 0.33 23.08 -13.16
CA PRO A 102 -0.94 22.41 -12.94
C PRO A 102 -1.90 22.65 -14.11
N GLY A 103 -2.76 21.66 -14.38
CA GLY A 103 -3.90 21.84 -15.28
C GLY A 103 -4.96 22.74 -14.64
N LYS A 104 -5.86 23.30 -15.47
CA LYS A 104 -6.87 24.30 -15.06
C LYS A 104 -7.79 23.85 -13.91
N ASP A 105 -8.03 22.55 -13.77
CA ASP A 105 -8.96 21.96 -12.79
C ASP A 105 -8.26 20.99 -11.81
N MET A 106 -6.96 21.20 -11.57
CA MET A 106 -6.16 20.31 -10.74
C MET A 106 -5.90 20.88 -9.35
N ALA A 107 -6.28 20.15 -8.31
CA ALA A 107 -5.83 20.42 -6.96
C ALA A 107 -4.32 20.09 -6.85
N LEU A 108 -3.52 21.09 -6.48
CA LEU A 108 -2.09 20.98 -6.28
C LEU A 108 -1.74 21.61 -4.93
N ILE A 109 -0.90 20.93 -4.15
CA ILE A 109 -0.30 21.48 -2.94
C ILE A 109 1.09 22.03 -3.28
N SER A 110 1.45 23.18 -2.71
CA SER A 110 2.81 23.71 -2.89
C SER A 110 3.85 22.78 -2.26
N ILE A 111 5.09 22.81 -2.74
CA ILE A 111 6.17 21.99 -2.15
C ILE A 111 6.38 22.38 -0.68
N GLU A 112 6.23 23.66 -0.36
CA GLU A 112 6.32 24.21 0.99
C GLU A 112 5.21 23.66 1.89
N ASP A 113 3.94 23.76 1.48
CA ASP A 113 2.81 23.27 2.27
C ASP A 113 2.86 21.74 2.44
N TRP A 114 3.28 21.02 1.41
CA TRP A 114 3.49 19.57 1.47
C TRP A 114 4.60 19.18 2.44
N THR A 115 5.71 19.94 2.44
CA THR A 115 6.81 19.76 3.41
C THR A 115 6.31 20.01 4.83
N SER A 116 5.63 21.14 5.06
CA SER A 116 5.10 21.49 6.37
C SER A 116 4.05 20.50 6.87
N LEU A 117 3.22 19.94 5.98
CA LEU A 117 2.27 18.88 6.31
C LEU A 117 2.98 17.63 6.84
N TYR A 118 4.08 17.21 6.19
CA TYR A 118 4.84 16.05 6.62
C TYR A 118 5.55 16.31 7.96
N GLU A 119 6.26 17.45 8.09
CA GLU A 119 6.98 17.82 9.33
C GLU A 119 6.03 17.91 10.53
N ALA A 120 4.86 18.54 10.34
CA ALA A 120 3.85 18.65 11.38
C ALA A 120 3.31 17.29 11.83
N SER A 121 3.49 16.23 11.04
CA SER A 121 3.05 14.88 11.35
C SER A 121 4.20 13.95 11.79
N GLU A 122 5.46 14.38 11.76
CA GLU A 122 6.63 13.56 12.08
C GLU A 122 6.84 13.40 13.60
N HIS A 123 5.81 12.93 14.29
CA HIS A 123 5.83 12.69 15.73
C HIS A 123 4.98 11.46 16.09
N GLU A 124 5.06 11.02 17.36
CA GLU A 124 4.45 9.78 17.84
C GLU A 124 2.94 9.69 17.62
N TYR A 125 2.27 10.85 17.58
CA TYR A 125 0.82 10.99 17.47
C TYR A 125 0.37 11.53 16.11
N GLY A 126 1.26 11.49 15.10
CA GLY A 126 0.98 12.00 13.77
C GLY A 126 -0.16 11.24 13.08
N ASN A 127 -0.91 11.94 12.24
CA ASN A 127 -2.07 11.43 11.54
C ASN A 127 -2.01 11.70 10.04
N HIS A 128 -0.81 11.64 9.47
CA HIS A 128 -0.60 11.79 8.04
C HIS A 128 -1.18 10.60 7.27
N PHE A 129 -1.76 10.87 6.10
CA PHE A 129 -2.06 9.84 5.12
C PHE A 129 -1.50 10.20 3.76
N VAL A 130 -1.24 9.17 2.98
CA VAL A 130 -0.95 9.28 1.56
C VAL A 130 -1.77 8.26 0.80
N VAL A 131 -2.17 8.62 -0.41
CA VAL A 131 -2.68 7.68 -1.40
C VAL A 131 -1.69 7.69 -2.54
N HIS A 132 -0.98 6.59 -2.75
CA HIS A 132 -0.17 6.44 -3.95
C HIS A 132 -0.98 5.80 -5.06
N GLN A 133 -0.91 6.33 -6.28
CA GLN A 133 -1.15 5.49 -7.44
C GLN A 133 0.11 4.67 -7.67
N HIS A 134 -0.05 3.35 -7.69
CA HIS A 134 1.05 2.43 -7.97
C HIS A 134 0.76 1.64 -9.23
N ASN A 135 1.60 1.83 -10.24
CA ASN A 135 1.56 1.08 -11.48
C ASN A 135 2.66 0.02 -11.43
N HIS A 136 2.37 -1.08 -10.73
CA HIS A 136 3.33 -2.16 -10.50
C HIS A 136 3.35 -3.14 -11.69
N PRO A 137 4.51 -3.65 -12.13
CA PRO A 137 4.63 -4.49 -13.33
C PRO A 137 3.75 -5.73 -13.31
N ILE A 138 3.49 -6.30 -12.12
CA ILE A 138 2.88 -7.64 -12.04
C ILE A 138 1.43 -7.61 -11.55
N SER A 139 1.10 -6.68 -10.66
CA SER A 139 -0.27 -6.50 -10.17
C SER A 139 -1.05 -5.50 -11.02
N GLY A 140 -0.37 -4.60 -11.72
CA GLY A 140 -0.96 -3.52 -12.51
C GLY A 140 -1.26 -2.29 -11.67
N VAL A 141 -2.06 -1.39 -12.23
CA VAL A 141 -2.47 -0.14 -11.56
C VAL A 141 -3.34 -0.45 -10.35
N HIS A 142 -3.02 0.15 -9.21
CA HIS A 142 -3.80 0.13 -7.99
C HIS A 142 -3.47 1.37 -7.16
N TYR A 143 -4.16 1.54 -6.02
CA TYR A 143 -4.00 2.70 -5.16
C TYR A 143 -3.69 2.26 -3.74
N ASP A 144 -2.53 2.66 -3.21
CA ASP A 144 -2.13 2.35 -1.85
C ASP A 144 -2.57 3.45 -0.91
N LEU A 145 -3.59 3.17 -0.08
CA LEU A 145 -3.94 4.04 1.05
C LEU A 145 -3.04 3.70 2.23
N ARG A 146 -2.22 4.66 2.66
CA ARG A 146 -1.32 4.50 3.80
C ARG A 146 -1.65 5.50 4.89
N LEU A 147 -1.80 5.01 6.11
CA LEU A 147 -2.21 5.77 7.29
C LEU A 147 -1.11 5.65 8.34
N GLN A 148 -0.51 6.77 8.70
CA GLN A 148 0.44 6.82 9.81
C GLN A 148 -0.26 6.36 11.09
N PHE A 149 0.42 5.56 11.92
CA PHE A 149 -0.10 5.21 13.25
C PHE A 149 0.93 5.41 14.37
N SER A 150 2.20 5.64 14.01
CA SER A 150 3.28 5.97 14.95
C SER A 150 4.22 6.99 14.34
N LYS A 151 5.28 7.38 15.07
CA LYS A 151 6.30 8.30 14.56
C LYS A 151 6.92 7.84 13.25
N SER A 152 7.15 6.53 13.10
CA SER A 152 7.94 5.99 11.99
C SER A 152 7.17 5.07 11.06
N SER A 153 5.92 4.69 11.39
CA SER A 153 5.24 3.58 10.73
C SER A 153 3.81 3.91 10.31
N SER A 154 3.42 3.30 9.20
CA SER A 154 2.12 3.47 8.55
C SER A 154 1.54 2.12 8.14
N MET A 155 0.26 1.92 8.45
CA MET A 155 -0.50 0.79 7.92
C MET A 155 -0.87 1.08 6.47
N SER A 156 -1.05 0.05 5.65
CA SER A 156 -1.23 0.25 4.21
C SER A 156 -2.19 -0.75 3.60
N PHE A 157 -3.01 -0.28 2.67
CA PHE A 157 -3.99 -1.06 1.94
C PHE A 157 -3.89 -0.80 0.44
N ALA A 158 -3.69 -1.85 -0.35
CA ALA A 158 -3.78 -1.79 -1.80
C ALA A 158 -5.25 -1.87 -2.24
N VAL A 159 -5.72 -0.86 -2.98
CA VAL A 159 -7.10 -0.72 -3.46
C VAL A 159 -7.10 -0.80 -4.99
N PRO A 160 -7.33 -1.99 -5.59
CA PRO A 160 -7.14 -2.21 -7.02
C PRO A 160 -7.96 -1.29 -7.93
N LYS A 161 -9.18 -0.96 -7.51
CA LYS A 161 -10.11 -0.10 -8.28
C LYS A 161 -10.12 1.37 -7.82
N GLY A 162 -9.20 1.74 -6.95
CA GLY A 162 -9.18 3.07 -6.32
C GLY A 162 -10.30 3.30 -5.31
N LEU A 163 -10.24 4.45 -4.66
CA LEU A 163 -11.16 4.89 -3.62
C LEU A 163 -12.58 5.12 -4.18
N PRO A 164 -13.65 4.83 -3.42
CA PRO A 164 -15.03 5.02 -3.87
C PRO A 164 -15.41 6.50 -3.89
N GLY A 165 -15.83 7.04 -5.04
CA GLY A 165 -16.21 8.45 -5.19
C GLY A 165 -17.64 8.71 -5.69
N ASN A 166 -18.40 7.68 -6.07
CA ASN A 166 -19.78 7.83 -6.53
C ASN A 166 -20.76 7.23 -5.50
N PRO A 167 -21.60 8.05 -4.83
CA PRO A 167 -22.55 7.57 -3.82
C PRO A 167 -23.62 6.62 -4.38
N ASN A 168 -23.89 6.67 -5.69
CA ASN A 168 -24.88 5.85 -6.39
C ASN A 168 -24.24 4.75 -7.27
N SER A 169 -22.97 4.40 -7.02
CA SER A 169 -22.27 3.33 -7.74
C SER A 169 -22.97 1.98 -7.58
N LYS A 170 -23.11 1.19 -8.66
CA LYS A 170 -23.66 -0.18 -8.58
C LYS A 170 -22.82 -1.11 -7.71
N SER A 171 -21.51 -0.91 -7.72
CA SER A 171 -20.58 -1.56 -6.80
C SER A 171 -20.27 -0.59 -5.68
N LEU A 172 -20.89 -0.77 -4.50
CA LEU A 172 -20.75 0.16 -3.38
C LEU A 172 -19.45 -0.04 -2.61
N GLY A 173 -19.01 -1.30 -2.45
CA GLY A 173 -17.76 -1.66 -1.82
C GLY A 173 -16.58 -1.67 -2.80
N ARG A 174 -15.38 -1.44 -2.26
CA ARG A 174 -14.09 -1.67 -2.93
C ARG A 174 -13.30 -2.65 -2.07
N MET A 175 -12.72 -3.67 -2.70
CA MET A 175 -11.73 -4.51 -2.02
C MET A 175 -10.50 -3.68 -1.69
N ALA A 176 -9.98 -3.83 -0.48
CA ALA A 176 -8.72 -3.30 -0.02
C ALA A 176 -7.90 -4.42 0.61
N ILE A 177 -6.70 -4.66 0.08
CA ILE A 177 -5.83 -5.74 0.52
C ILE A 177 -4.80 -5.13 1.46
N GLU A 178 -4.81 -5.58 2.71
CA GLU A 178 -3.81 -5.17 3.69
C GLU A 178 -2.40 -5.55 3.20
N THR A 179 -1.52 -4.57 3.10
CA THR A 179 -0.12 -4.77 2.72
C THR A 179 0.75 -4.72 3.98
N ARG A 180 2.06 -4.87 3.82
CA ARG A 180 3.00 -4.73 4.95
C ARG A 180 2.96 -3.32 5.54
N VAL A 181 3.34 -3.19 6.80
CA VAL A 181 3.57 -1.88 7.42
C VAL A 181 4.73 -1.20 6.70
N HIS A 182 4.53 0.05 6.30
CA HIS A 182 5.54 0.89 5.66
C HIS A 182 6.09 1.89 6.66
N ASN A 183 7.25 2.44 6.37
CA ASN A 183 7.79 3.53 7.15
C ASN A 183 7.10 4.85 6.76
N LEU A 184 7.21 5.88 7.58
CA LEU A 184 6.55 7.16 7.32
C LEU A 184 7.13 7.86 6.08
N TRP A 185 8.45 7.81 5.89
CA TRP A 185 9.10 8.48 4.75
C TRP A 185 8.68 7.92 3.39
N ASN A 186 8.14 6.68 3.35
CA ASN A 186 7.51 6.14 2.14
C ASN A 186 6.35 7.03 1.63
N HIS A 187 5.80 7.92 2.47
CA HIS A 187 4.78 8.90 2.06
C HIS A 187 5.32 9.98 1.12
N LEU A 188 6.65 10.11 1.01
CA LEU A 188 7.31 11.11 0.19
C LEU A 188 7.67 10.61 -1.21
N ILE A 189 7.49 9.31 -1.48
CA ILE A 189 8.04 8.67 -2.67
C ILE A 189 7.21 9.01 -3.90
N GLU A 190 7.87 9.61 -4.89
CA GLU A 190 7.37 9.71 -6.25
C GLU A 190 8.48 9.34 -7.23
N ALA A 191 8.59 8.05 -7.51
CA ALA A 191 9.69 7.44 -8.26
C ALA A 191 9.18 6.31 -9.14
N ALA A 192 10.04 5.81 -10.03
CA ALA A 192 9.74 4.66 -10.86
C ALA A 192 10.98 3.79 -11.08
N SER A 193 10.79 2.47 -11.08
CA SER A 193 11.83 1.53 -11.48
C SER A 193 11.26 0.38 -12.31
N ALA A 194 12.09 -0.27 -13.13
CA ALA A 194 11.63 -1.43 -13.91
C ALA A 194 11.12 -2.59 -13.03
N ARG A 195 11.60 -2.68 -11.78
CA ARG A 195 11.24 -3.74 -10.84
C ARG A 195 9.95 -3.42 -10.08
N THR A 196 9.84 -2.21 -9.55
CA THR A 196 8.72 -1.81 -8.69
C THR A 196 7.61 -1.09 -9.44
N GLY A 197 7.85 -0.67 -10.69
CA GLY A 197 6.92 0.17 -11.43
C GLY A 197 6.94 1.61 -10.94
N SER A 198 5.88 2.39 -11.23
CA SER A 198 5.83 3.82 -10.87
C SER A 198 4.94 4.07 -9.65
N LEU A 199 5.43 4.87 -8.71
CA LEU A 199 4.69 5.44 -7.60
C LEU A 199 4.45 6.93 -7.83
N LEU A 200 3.21 7.36 -7.61
CA LEU A 200 2.76 8.73 -7.76
C LEU A 200 1.90 9.12 -6.56
N ILE A 201 2.15 10.30 -5.97
CA ILE A 201 1.35 10.81 -4.84
C ILE A 201 -0.01 11.30 -5.37
N TRP A 202 -1.01 10.42 -5.36
CA TRP A 202 -2.34 10.70 -5.89
C TRP A 202 -3.13 11.65 -4.99
N ASP A 203 -2.99 11.49 -3.67
CA ASP A 203 -3.48 12.43 -2.67
C ASP A 203 -2.65 12.33 -1.39
N THR A 204 -2.67 13.36 -0.56
CA THR A 204 -1.96 13.41 0.72
C THR A 204 -2.64 14.39 1.66
N GLY A 205 -2.54 14.17 2.97
CA GLY A 205 -3.22 15.02 3.94
C GLY A 205 -3.23 14.45 5.34
N THR A 206 -4.21 14.88 6.15
CA THR A 206 -4.44 14.34 7.50
C THR A 206 -5.74 13.56 7.58
N TYR A 207 -5.76 12.53 8.41
CA TYR A 207 -6.97 11.74 8.65
C TYR A 207 -7.58 12.04 10.04
N LYS A 208 -8.88 11.79 10.17
CA LYS A 208 -9.60 11.77 11.45
C LYS A 208 -10.39 10.48 11.59
N VAL A 209 -10.30 9.82 12.73
CA VAL A 209 -11.06 8.61 13.04
C VAL A 209 -12.39 9.00 13.66
N LEU A 210 -13.48 8.56 13.03
CA LEU A 210 -14.83 8.85 13.49
C LEU A 210 -15.36 7.69 14.35
N PRO A 211 -16.22 7.96 15.33
CA PRO A 211 -16.86 6.91 16.12
C PRO A 211 -17.64 5.94 15.22
N ARG A 212 -17.63 4.66 15.61
CA ARG A 212 -18.49 3.64 14.99
C ARG A 212 -19.96 4.03 15.13
N LYS A 213 -20.75 3.84 14.07
CA LYS A 213 -22.22 4.02 14.13
C LYS A 213 -22.79 2.91 15.03
N LYS A 214 -23.60 3.27 16.02
CA LYS A 214 -24.36 2.29 16.83
C LYS A 214 -25.73 2.09 16.21
N SER A 215 -26.13 0.84 16.00
CA SER A 215 -27.52 0.51 15.69
C SER A 215 -28.41 0.85 16.90
N MET A 216 -29.64 1.29 16.64
CA MET A 216 -30.69 1.50 17.65
C MET A 216 -31.22 0.16 18.22
N GLU A 217 -31.01 -0.95 17.51
CA GLU A 217 -31.50 -2.27 17.90
C GLU A 217 -30.36 -3.11 18.51
N GLY A 218 -30.28 -3.08 19.85
CA GLY A 218 -29.54 -4.06 20.66
C GLY A 218 -28.03 -3.83 20.83
N PRO A 219 -27.41 -4.48 21.83
CA PRO A 219 -25.97 -4.41 22.06
C PRO A 219 -25.23 -4.99 20.85
N SER A 220 -24.37 -4.18 20.24
CA SER A 220 -23.52 -4.60 19.14
C SER A 220 -22.65 -5.78 19.60
N SER A 221 -22.92 -6.97 19.06
CA SER A 221 -22.03 -8.11 19.28
C SER A 221 -20.64 -7.77 18.72
N PRO A 222 -19.54 -7.98 19.48
CA PRO A 222 -18.18 -7.74 18.98
C PRO A 222 -17.78 -8.60 17.77
N GLN A 223 -18.64 -9.54 17.34
CA GLN A 223 -18.31 -10.61 16.42
C GLN A 223 -19.20 -10.71 15.17
N THR A 224 -20.24 -9.91 15.01
CA THR A 224 -21.10 -9.97 13.80
C THR A 224 -20.86 -8.74 12.93
N THR A 225 -19.82 -8.77 12.11
CA THR A 225 -19.42 -7.69 11.20
C THR A 225 -20.13 -7.74 9.83
N ASP A 226 -20.99 -8.73 9.62
CA ASP A 226 -21.51 -9.08 8.30
C ASP A 226 -22.83 -8.38 7.93
N ASP A 227 -23.50 -7.68 8.86
CA ASP A 227 -24.86 -7.14 8.62
C ASP A 227 -25.08 -5.67 9.03
N ASP A 228 -24.06 -4.82 8.91
CA ASP A 228 -24.25 -3.37 9.05
C ASP A 228 -24.62 -2.78 7.68
N SER A 229 -25.90 -2.91 7.28
CA SER A 229 -26.47 -2.12 6.17
C SER A 229 -26.29 -0.63 6.45
N ASP A 230 -26.01 0.17 5.42
CA ASP A 230 -25.78 1.63 5.54
C ASP A 230 -27.10 2.39 5.73
N THR A 231 -27.98 1.84 6.57
CA THR A 231 -29.20 2.49 7.05
C THR A 231 -28.86 3.60 8.02
N ASP A 232 -29.81 4.51 8.21
CA ASP A 232 -29.72 5.82 8.87
C ASP A 232 -29.46 5.71 10.40
N ALA A 233 -28.40 5.00 10.79
CA ALA A 233 -27.97 4.83 12.16
C ALA A 233 -27.56 6.18 12.73
N LYS A 234 -28.30 6.65 13.74
CA LYS A 234 -27.96 7.88 14.47
C LYS A 234 -26.57 7.74 15.08
N VAL A 235 -25.70 8.72 14.80
CA VAL A 235 -24.45 8.91 15.53
C VAL A 235 -24.85 9.30 16.96
N THR A 236 -24.94 8.32 17.86
CA THR A 236 -25.06 8.61 19.28
C THR A 236 -23.68 9.08 19.75
N ALA A 237 -23.60 10.34 20.20
CA ALA A 237 -22.40 10.93 20.75
C ALA A 237 -22.02 10.18 22.03
N SER A 238 -21.23 9.11 21.90
CA SER A 238 -20.63 8.45 23.06
C SER A 238 -19.46 9.30 23.53
N LYS A 239 -19.65 9.96 24.69
CA LYS A 239 -18.68 10.73 25.49
C LYS A 239 -18.17 12.05 24.86
N PRO A 240 -17.71 13.02 25.68
CA PRO A 240 -17.15 14.31 25.24
C PRO A 240 -16.05 14.12 24.19
N PRO A 241 -15.68 15.17 23.42
CA PRO A 241 -14.63 15.07 22.40
C PRO A 241 -13.40 14.43 23.04
N ASN A 242 -13.13 13.18 22.64
CA ASN A 242 -12.07 12.42 23.23
C ASN A 242 -10.76 13.10 22.85
N THR A 243 -10.03 13.62 23.85
CA THR A 243 -8.73 14.29 23.72
C THR A 243 -7.63 13.35 23.22
N GLU A 244 -7.96 12.06 23.04
CA GLU A 244 -7.11 11.07 22.42
C GLU A 244 -6.68 11.49 21.00
N ALA A 245 -5.41 11.24 20.71
CA ALA A 245 -4.83 11.44 19.41
C ALA A 245 -5.47 10.53 18.36
N GLU A 246 -5.49 10.99 17.11
CA GLU A 246 -6.15 10.29 16.00
C GLU A 246 -5.46 8.95 15.66
N ASN A 247 -4.16 8.81 15.90
CA ASN A 247 -3.45 7.54 15.73
C ASN A 247 -3.86 6.49 16.77
N THR A 248 -4.07 6.86 18.04
CA THR A 248 -4.57 5.92 19.07
C THR A 248 -5.94 5.38 18.67
N LYS A 249 -6.85 6.28 18.25
CA LYS A 249 -8.17 5.89 17.72
C LYS A 249 -8.06 4.97 16.51
N LEU A 250 -7.07 5.20 15.64
CA LEU A 250 -6.83 4.37 14.46
C LEU A 250 -6.39 2.96 14.85
N ILE A 251 -5.47 2.83 15.82
CA ILE A 251 -5.00 1.54 16.32
C ILE A 251 -6.16 0.74 16.91
N GLU A 252 -6.98 1.36 17.76
CA GLU A 252 -8.16 0.72 18.34
C GLU A 252 -9.18 0.31 17.27
N ALA A 253 -9.47 1.21 16.32
CA ALA A 253 -10.40 0.95 15.23
C ALA A 253 -9.92 -0.23 14.36
N PHE A 254 -8.62 -0.29 14.07
CA PHE A 254 -7.99 -1.38 13.33
C PHE A 254 -8.15 -2.73 14.06
N GLN A 255 -7.85 -2.76 15.36
CA GLN A 255 -8.03 -3.95 16.19
C GLN A 255 -9.51 -4.38 16.30
N SER A 256 -10.43 -3.42 16.27
CA SER A 256 -11.87 -3.67 16.25
C SER A 256 -12.41 -4.18 14.90
N ARG A 257 -11.55 -4.27 13.86
CA ARG A 257 -11.88 -4.72 12.49
C ARG A 257 -12.85 -3.79 11.75
N TYR A 258 -13.03 -2.58 12.27
CA TYR A 258 -13.92 -1.55 11.73
C TYR A 258 -13.28 -0.18 11.90
N ILE A 259 -12.91 0.44 10.78
CA ILE A 259 -12.31 1.77 10.76
C ILE A 259 -13.25 2.71 10.03
N ARG A 260 -13.65 3.79 10.68
CA ARG A 260 -14.42 4.86 10.05
C ARG A 260 -13.55 6.10 9.98
N LEU A 261 -13.25 6.55 8.79
CA LEU A 261 -12.14 7.46 8.52
C LEU A 261 -12.61 8.63 7.68
N ARG A 262 -12.33 9.84 8.13
CA ARG A 262 -12.43 11.06 7.33
C ARG A 262 -11.04 11.44 6.83
N LEU A 263 -10.89 11.55 5.52
CA LEU A 263 -9.65 11.95 4.87
C LEU A 263 -9.74 13.42 4.47
N ASN A 264 -8.83 14.25 4.97
CA ASN A 264 -8.71 15.65 4.61
C ASN A 264 -7.50 15.79 3.70
N GLY A 265 -7.69 15.47 2.42
CA GLY A 265 -6.67 15.52 1.39
C GLY A 265 -6.71 16.78 0.56
N VAL A 266 -5.75 16.88 -0.36
CA VAL A 266 -5.67 17.95 -1.37
C VAL A 266 -6.65 17.65 -2.51
N ARG A 267 -6.70 16.39 -2.96
CA ARG A 267 -7.57 15.93 -4.04
C ARG A 267 -8.94 15.47 -3.55
N LEU A 268 -8.99 14.72 -2.46
CA LEU A 268 -10.26 14.18 -1.96
C LEU A 268 -11.19 15.31 -1.52
N PRO A 269 -12.50 15.22 -1.82
CA PRO A 269 -13.43 16.30 -1.48
C PRO A 269 -13.55 16.53 0.03
N LYS A 270 -14.00 17.73 0.40
CA LYS A 270 -14.30 18.05 1.80
C LYS A 270 -15.29 17.03 2.39
N ASN A 271 -15.05 16.67 3.66
CA ASN A 271 -15.82 15.67 4.40
C ASN A 271 -15.80 14.24 3.82
N TYR A 272 -14.92 13.93 2.86
CA TYR A 272 -14.80 12.58 2.31
C TYR A 272 -14.55 11.55 3.42
N THR A 273 -15.55 10.69 3.63
CA THR A 273 -15.57 9.74 4.75
C THR A 273 -15.78 8.34 4.22
N ILE A 274 -14.91 7.41 4.60
CA ILE A 274 -14.97 6.00 4.23
C ILE A 274 -15.04 5.11 5.47
N THR A 275 -15.57 3.91 5.28
CA THR A 275 -15.51 2.83 6.27
C THR A 275 -14.70 1.68 5.70
N LEU A 276 -13.71 1.18 6.44
CA LEU A 276 -13.00 -0.05 6.16
C LEU A 276 -13.48 -1.13 7.12
N ARG A 277 -13.87 -2.29 6.60
CA ARG A 277 -14.31 -3.44 7.39
C ARG A 277 -13.51 -4.68 7.03
N LEU A 278 -13.08 -5.44 8.04
CA LEU A 278 -12.51 -6.77 7.86
C LEU A 278 -13.56 -7.82 8.23
N PRO A 279 -14.09 -8.58 7.26
CA PRO A 279 -14.99 -9.70 7.55
C PRO A 279 -14.27 -10.78 8.35
N SER A 280 -15.00 -11.47 9.22
CA SER A 280 -14.45 -12.54 10.06
C SER A 280 -13.83 -13.68 9.24
N ALA A 281 -14.38 -13.98 8.06
CA ALA A 281 -13.86 -15.01 7.15
C ALA A 281 -12.46 -14.68 6.58
N ASN A 282 -12.07 -13.40 6.58
CA ASN A 282 -10.78 -12.94 6.05
C ASN A 282 -9.74 -12.70 7.17
N ASP A 283 -10.06 -13.09 8.39
CA ASP A 283 -9.21 -12.93 9.57
C ASP A 283 -8.38 -14.21 9.80
N PHE A 284 -7.35 -14.40 8.96
CA PHE A 284 -6.46 -15.56 9.03
C PHE A 284 -5.38 -15.44 10.12
N GLY A 285 -5.58 -14.60 11.14
CA GLY A 285 -4.63 -14.39 12.25
C GLY A 285 -4.42 -15.60 13.17
N LYS A 286 -5.15 -16.71 12.94
CA LYS A 286 -4.88 -17.99 13.60
C LYS A 286 -3.94 -18.82 12.73
N PRO A 287 -2.87 -19.42 13.30
CA PRO A 287 -1.98 -20.28 12.53
C PRO A 287 -2.81 -21.39 11.88
N TRP A 288 -2.70 -21.48 10.56
CA TRP A 288 -3.26 -22.58 9.78
C TRP A 288 -2.74 -23.88 10.40
N GLN A 289 -3.59 -24.62 11.09
CA GLN A 289 -3.25 -25.99 11.46
C GLN A 289 -3.29 -26.77 10.15
N ALA A 290 -2.11 -27.10 9.62
CA ALA A 290 -1.98 -27.94 8.45
C ALA A 290 -2.94 -29.14 8.61
N PRO A 291 -3.85 -29.37 7.66
CA PRO A 291 -4.75 -30.51 7.73
C PRO A 291 -3.90 -31.76 7.92
N LYS A 292 -4.08 -32.48 9.04
CA LYS A 292 -3.45 -33.78 9.23
C LYS A 292 -3.85 -34.64 8.05
N ARG A 293 -2.92 -34.87 7.11
CA ARG A 293 -3.09 -35.77 5.98
C ARG A 293 -3.53 -37.11 6.56
N ARG A 294 -4.83 -37.40 6.48
CA ARG A 294 -5.36 -38.74 6.69
C ARG A 294 -4.63 -39.60 5.68
N GLN A 295 -3.67 -40.40 6.14
CA GLN A 295 -3.06 -41.44 5.32
C GLN A 295 -4.21 -42.32 4.82
N ARG A 296 -4.61 -42.11 3.56
CA ARG A 296 -5.45 -43.06 2.85
C ARG A 296 -4.58 -44.30 2.67
N SER A 297 -4.83 -45.27 3.55
CA SER A 297 -4.39 -46.65 3.41
C SER A 297 -4.71 -47.11 1.99
N LEU A 298 -3.66 -47.41 1.22
CA LEU A 298 -3.77 -48.11 -0.04
C LEU A 298 -4.30 -49.51 0.28
N LYS A 299 -5.59 -49.75 0.00
CA LYS A 299 -6.10 -51.12 -0.13
C LYS A 299 -6.41 -51.40 -1.59
N ALA A 300 -5.78 -52.48 -2.02
CA ALA A 300 -5.65 -52.96 -3.38
C ALA A 300 -6.99 -53.38 -4.00
N SER A 301 -6.93 -53.36 -5.33
CA SER A 301 -7.82 -53.93 -6.34
C SER A 301 -8.45 -55.29 -5.99
N ASN A 302 -9.70 -55.48 -6.42
CA ASN A 302 -10.10 -56.63 -7.25
C ASN A 302 -11.52 -56.49 -7.84
N ALA A 303 -11.61 -56.73 -9.15
CA ALA A 303 -12.68 -57.35 -9.97
C ALA A 303 -14.12 -56.76 -9.93
N ALA A 304 -14.98 -56.84 -10.96
CA ALA A 304 -14.96 -57.07 -12.41
C ALA A 304 -16.44 -56.95 -12.88
N GLN A 305 -16.68 -56.80 -14.20
CA GLN A 305 -17.97 -56.93 -14.94
C GLN A 305 -18.97 -55.77 -14.82
N SER A 306 -19.85 -55.44 -15.78
CA SER A 306 -20.07 -55.69 -17.24
C SER A 306 -21.43 -55.04 -17.58
N ASN A 307 -21.59 -54.48 -18.79
CA ASN A 307 -22.84 -54.05 -19.48
C ASN A 307 -23.63 -52.85 -18.87
N ASP A 308 -24.49 -52.12 -19.57
CA ASP A 308 -24.75 -51.70 -20.97
C ASP A 308 -26.06 -50.87 -20.90
N SER A 309 -26.27 -49.97 -21.85
CA SER A 309 -27.53 -49.27 -22.22
C SER A 309 -28.01 -48.01 -21.47
N GLU A 310 -28.43 -47.07 -22.32
CA GLU A 310 -28.90 -45.68 -22.16
C GLU A 310 -30.31 -45.56 -21.55
N VAL A 311 -30.61 -44.48 -20.80
CA VAL A 311 -31.87 -43.70 -20.88
C VAL A 311 -31.67 -42.27 -20.31
N GLU A 312 -32.23 -41.31 -21.04
CA GLU A 312 -32.37 -39.86 -20.78
C GLU A 312 -33.45 -39.49 -19.72
N GLU A 313 -33.35 -38.23 -19.27
CA GLU A 313 -34.28 -37.39 -18.50
C GLU A 313 -34.45 -37.58 -16.96
N GLY A 314 -34.15 -36.49 -16.22
CA GLY A 314 -35.00 -36.08 -15.08
C GLY A 314 -34.35 -35.48 -13.82
N VAL A 315 -34.13 -34.16 -13.84
CA VAL A 315 -34.29 -33.16 -12.74
C VAL A 315 -33.40 -33.23 -11.47
N GLY A 316 -32.71 -32.12 -11.16
CA GLY A 316 -32.40 -31.75 -9.77
C GLY A 316 -31.07 -31.04 -9.50
N GLU A 317 -31.15 -29.74 -9.20
CA GLU A 317 -30.38 -28.97 -8.20
C GLU A 317 -28.82 -28.92 -8.15
N ALA A 318 -28.36 -27.70 -7.88
CA ALA A 318 -27.08 -27.28 -7.28
C ALA A 318 -25.86 -27.10 -8.21
N ASP A 319 -25.73 -25.87 -8.74
CA ASP A 319 -24.46 -25.29 -9.15
C ASP A 319 -23.53 -25.13 -7.94
N VAL A 320 -22.78 -26.19 -7.63
CA VAL A 320 -21.65 -26.14 -6.70
C VAL A 320 -20.43 -25.63 -7.48
N ALA A 321 -20.08 -24.37 -7.21
CA ALA A 321 -18.84 -23.76 -7.63
C ALA A 321 -17.65 -24.67 -7.25
N GLN A 322 -16.94 -25.17 -8.27
CA GLN A 322 -15.65 -25.82 -8.12
C GLN A 322 -14.64 -24.78 -7.65
N GLU A 323 -14.30 -24.80 -6.36
CA GLU A 323 -13.10 -24.17 -5.83
C GLU A 323 -11.88 -24.95 -6.36
N GLU A 324 -11.25 -24.41 -7.41
CA GLU A 324 -9.91 -24.85 -7.83
C GLU A 324 -8.90 -24.43 -6.75
N VAL A 325 -8.47 -25.43 -5.96
CA VAL A 325 -7.32 -25.34 -5.05
C VAL A 325 -6.07 -25.18 -5.91
N GLN A 326 -5.53 -23.97 -5.97
CA GLN A 326 -4.26 -23.68 -6.62
C GLN A 326 -3.12 -23.88 -5.61
N ASP A 327 -2.43 -25.01 -5.71
CA ASP A 327 -1.25 -25.33 -4.90
C ASP A 327 -0.13 -24.30 -5.12
N ASP A 328 0.26 -23.64 -4.02
CA ASP A 328 1.34 -22.66 -3.89
C ASP A 328 2.71 -23.33 -4.03
N ILE A 329 3.53 -22.82 -4.95
CA ILE A 329 4.99 -23.04 -4.95
C ILE A 329 5.64 -21.65 -5.04
N ASP A 330 5.83 -21.03 -3.87
CA ASP A 330 6.75 -19.91 -3.67
C ASP A 330 7.45 -20.19 -2.33
N THR A 331 8.78 -20.14 -2.29
CA THR A 331 9.64 -20.70 -1.23
C THR A 331 9.20 -20.40 0.21
N ASP A 332 8.87 -21.45 0.98
CA ASP A 332 8.25 -21.43 2.32
C ASP A 332 8.91 -20.51 3.36
N GLU A 333 10.21 -20.25 3.26
CA GLU A 333 10.98 -19.51 4.27
C GLU A 333 10.74 -17.99 4.21
N GLU A 334 10.54 -17.45 3.02
CA GLU A 334 10.39 -16.00 2.84
C GLU A 334 8.98 -15.50 3.19
N ASP A 335 7.97 -16.35 2.99
CA ASP A 335 6.61 -16.06 3.39
C ASP A 335 6.46 -16.19 4.92
N ALA A 336 7.20 -17.12 5.55
CA ALA A 336 7.29 -17.21 7.00
C ALA A 336 7.92 -15.95 7.64
N GLN A 337 9.05 -15.46 7.12
CA GLN A 337 9.69 -14.24 7.66
C GLN A 337 8.84 -12.98 7.41
N THR A 338 8.16 -12.93 6.26
CA THR A 338 7.19 -11.87 5.94
C THR A 338 6.02 -11.89 6.92
N ARG A 339 5.48 -13.07 7.25
CA ARG A 339 4.41 -13.24 8.24
C ARG A 339 4.88 -12.90 9.66
N LEU A 340 6.14 -13.17 10.00
CA LEU A 340 6.70 -12.93 11.33
C LEU A 340 6.84 -11.43 11.66
N ASN A 341 7.31 -10.61 10.70
CA ASN A 341 7.59 -9.19 10.95
C ASN A 341 6.54 -8.23 10.35
N ASN A 342 5.93 -8.61 9.21
CA ASN A 342 4.98 -7.84 8.41
C ASN A 342 5.23 -6.31 8.35
N ALA A 343 6.50 -5.93 8.23
CA ALA A 343 6.95 -4.54 8.17
C ALA A 343 8.14 -4.41 7.23
N TYR A 344 8.20 -3.31 6.47
CA TYR A 344 9.38 -2.92 5.70
C TYR A 344 10.49 -2.41 6.62
N PRO A 345 11.78 -2.51 6.20
CA PRO A 345 12.90 -1.95 6.95
C PRO A 345 12.66 -0.49 7.37
N GLY A 346 12.94 -0.20 8.64
CA GLY A 346 12.70 1.12 9.26
C GLY A 346 11.28 1.32 9.82
N SER A 347 10.42 0.31 9.74
CA SER A 347 9.05 0.35 10.29
C SER A 347 8.84 -0.74 11.34
N ILE A 348 7.89 -0.53 12.25
CA ILE A 348 7.56 -1.44 13.35
C ILE A 348 6.07 -1.77 13.27
N ASN A 349 5.74 -3.05 13.17
CA ASN A 349 4.35 -3.51 13.19
C ASN A 349 3.83 -3.66 14.64
N SER A 350 3.59 -2.55 15.33
CA SER A 350 3.04 -2.55 16.70
C SER A 350 1.51 -2.73 16.76
N ILE A 351 0.83 -2.71 15.62
CA ILE A 351 -0.64 -2.74 15.52
C ILE A 351 -1.20 -4.14 15.24
N GLY A 352 -0.34 -5.14 15.04
CA GLY A 352 -0.76 -6.50 14.68
C GLY A 352 -1.31 -6.58 13.26
N SER A 353 -0.75 -5.81 12.33
CA SER A 353 -1.07 -5.93 10.91
C SER A 353 -0.67 -7.31 10.40
N VAL A 354 -1.48 -7.89 9.52
CA VAL A 354 -1.25 -9.17 8.85
C VAL A 354 -1.34 -8.98 7.34
N HIS A 355 -0.28 -9.39 6.64
CA HIS A 355 -0.20 -9.29 5.19
C HIS A 355 -1.36 -10.02 4.50
N GLN A 356 -1.96 -9.40 3.49
CA GLN A 356 -2.98 -9.93 2.59
C GLN A 356 -4.39 -10.16 3.14
N ARG A 357 -4.70 -9.68 4.35
CA ARG A 357 -6.10 -9.65 4.80
C ARG A 357 -6.95 -8.78 3.86
N LYS A 358 -8.14 -9.27 3.51
CA LYS A 358 -9.04 -8.61 2.57
C LYS A 358 -10.10 -7.80 3.33
N TRP A 359 -9.93 -6.49 3.30
CA TRP A 359 -10.85 -5.49 3.81
C TRP A 359 -11.81 -5.01 2.70
N PHE A 360 -12.92 -4.43 3.11
CA PHE A 360 -13.88 -3.76 2.24
C PHE A 360 -13.99 -2.29 2.61
N ILE A 361 -13.76 -1.40 1.64
CA ILE A 361 -13.93 0.04 1.75
C ILE A 361 -15.29 0.43 1.20
N LEU A 362 -16.06 1.21 1.96
CA LEU A 362 -17.33 1.80 1.54
C LEU A 362 -17.29 3.31 1.76
N LEU A 363 -17.97 4.07 0.88
CA LEU A 363 -18.21 5.49 1.10
C LEU A 363 -19.29 5.66 2.19
N ASP A 364 -18.98 6.35 3.28
CA ASP A 364 -19.98 6.76 4.27
C ASP A 364 -20.72 7.98 3.71
N ARG A 365 -21.82 7.71 3.00
CA ARG A 365 -22.55 8.72 2.23
C ARG A 365 -23.10 9.82 3.14
N ALA A 366 -23.73 9.44 4.24
CA ALA A 366 -24.31 10.40 5.20
C ALA A 366 -23.25 11.35 5.76
N SER A 367 -22.09 10.84 6.18
CA SER A 367 -21.02 11.68 6.74
C SER A 367 -20.16 12.40 5.72
N SER A 368 -20.30 12.00 4.46
CA SER A 368 -19.78 12.73 3.31
C SER A 368 -20.72 13.84 2.85
N GLY A 369 -21.87 14.04 3.50
CA GLY A 369 -22.82 15.12 3.19
C GLY A 369 -23.94 14.73 2.23
N PHE A 370 -24.15 13.45 1.95
CA PHE A 370 -25.28 12.98 1.14
C PHE A 370 -26.49 12.64 2.01
N ILE A 371 -27.68 12.72 1.42
CA ILE A 371 -28.95 12.25 1.99
C ILE A 371 -29.65 11.36 0.98
N GLN A 372 -30.39 10.37 1.46
CA GLN A 372 -31.19 9.52 0.58
C GLN A 372 -32.53 10.20 0.27
N GLU A 373 -32.82 10.41 -1.00
CA GLU A 373 -34.09 10.94 -1.47
C GLU A 373 -35.19 9.88 -1.26
N LYS A 374 -36.29 10.26 -0.61
CA LYS A 374 -37.37 9.33 -0.24
C LYS A 374 -38.08 8.71 -1.45
N GLU A 375 -38.20 9.45 -2.54
CA GLU A 375 -38.96 9.03 -3.73
C GLU A 375 -38.17 8.08 -4.61
N THR A 376 -36.89 8.37 -4.86
CA THR A 376 -36.07 7.60 -5.80
C THR A 376 -35.11 6.61 -5.11
N GLY A 377 -34.90 6.75 -3.80
CA GLY A 377 -33.89 6.03 -3.04
C GLY A 377 -32.45 6.41 -3.40
N LYS A 378 -32.24 7.41 -4.27
CA LYS A 378 -30.90 7.87 -4.67
C LYS A 378 -30.28 8.75 -3.61
N TRP A 379 -28.96 8.69 -3.52
CA TRP A 379 -28.18 9.57 -2.66
C TRP A 379 -27.87 10.88 -3.38
N VAL A 380 -28.35 11.99 -2.83
CA VAL A 380 -28.17 13.34 -3.36
C VAL A 380 -27.43 14.21 -2.36
N ARG A 381 -26.81 15.30 -2.83
CA ARG A 381 -26.10 16.26 -1.96
C ARG A 381 -27.11 16.93 -1.01
N ARG A 382 -26.71 17.15 0.25
CA ARG A 382 -27.57 17.74 1.29
C ARG A 382 -27.57 19.27 1.18
N GLY A 383 -28.67 19.85 0.71
CA GLY A 383 -28.80 21.30 0.48
C GLY A 383 -28.87 21.65 -1.01
N SER A 384 -29.07 22.93 -1.36
CA SER A 384 -29.15 23.38 -2.76
C SER A 384 -27.77 23.38 -3.45
N LYS A 385 -27.55 24.13 -4.55
CA LYS A 385 -26.33 24.06 -5.40
C LYS A 385 -24.98 24.09 -4.64
N ASP A 386 -24.94 24.69 -3.44
CA ASP A 386 -23.77 24.79 -2.55
C ASP A 386 -23.87 23.92 -1.27
N GLY A 387 -24.78 22.95 -1.25
CA GLY A 387 -25.03 22.05 -0.14
C GLY A 387 -23.84 21.15 0.21
N GLU A 388 -23.91 20.55 1.40
CA GLU A 388 -22.97 19.52 1.86
C GLU A 388 -22.96 18.33 0.88
N GLY A 389 -21.81 17.67 0.75
CA GLY A 389 -21.59 16.66 -0.27
C GLY A 389 -20.62 17.15 -1.36
N PHE A 390 -20.37 16.28 -2.32
CA PHE A 390 -19.46 16.56 -3.42
C PHE A 390 -19.96 15.96 -4.73
N GLU A 391 -19.47 16.51 -5.84
CA GLU A 391 -19.72 15.94 -7.17
C GLU A 391 -19.08 14.55 -7.26
N PRO A 392 -19.83 13.52 -7.71
CA PRO A 392 -19.27 12.18 -7.86
C PRO A 392 -17.99 12.17 -8.69
N PHE A 393 -16.96 11.52 -8.17
CA PHE A 393 -15.70 11.36 -8.90
C PHE A 393 -15.38 9.89 -9.12
N LEU A 394 -14.59 9.63 -10.15
CA LEU A 394 -14.13 8.30 -10.53
C LEU A 394 -12.61 8.29 -10.59
N VAL A 395 -12.02 7.19 -10.16
CA VAL A 395 -10.59 6.95 -10.28
C VAL A 395 -10.31 6.35 -11.65
N ARG A 396 -9.58 7.09 -12.48
CA ARG A 396 -9.45 6.85 -13.93
C ARG A 396 -8.15 6.17 -14.34
N GLY A 397 -7.15 6.10 -13.46
CA GLY A 397 -5.92 5.33 -13.67
C GLY A 397 -4.74 6.12 -14.21
N ARG A 398 -3.69 5.39 -14.54
CA ARG A 398 -2.35 5.92 -14.85
C ARG A 398 -2.26 6.92 -16.00
N GLU A 399 -3.21 6.85 -16.94
CA GLU A 399 -3.25 7.72 -18.11
C GLU A 399 -3.93 9.08 -17.82
N PHE A 400 -4.60 9.22 -16.67
CA PHE A 400 -5.43 10.38 -16.35
C PHE A 400 -5.05 11.05 -15.03
N GLU A 401 -4.70 10.26 -14.01
CA GLU A 401 -4.40 10.81 -12.70
C GLU A 401 -3.00 11.42 -12.63
N ARG A 402 -2.89 12.52 -11.88
CA ARG A 402 -1.66 13.28 -11.73
C ARG A 402 -1.26 13.42 -10.25
N SER A 403 0.01 13.62 -9.99
CA SER A 403 0.51 13.87 -8.63
C SER A 403 -0.02 15.18 -8.08
N VAL A 404 -0.60 15.19 -6.87
CA VAL A 404 -1.00 16.45 -6.20
C VAL A 404 0.20 17.31 -5.78
N VAL A 405 1.43 16.77 -5.85
CA VAL A 405 2.66 17.49 -5.49
C VAL A 405 3.37 18.04 -6.74
N THR A 406 3.47 17.24 -7.80
CA THR A 406 4.30 17.58 -8.98
C THR A 406 3.52 17.82 -10.28
N ALA A 407 2.20 17.60 -10.27
CA ALA A 407 1.33 17.57 -11.46
C ALA A 407 1.71 16.53 -12.54
N ARG A 408 2.66 15.63 -12.27
CA ARG A 408 3.12 14.61 -13.22
C ARG A 408 2.10 13.47 -13.37
N LEU A 409 2.02 12.89 -14.57
CA LEU A 409 1.40 11.57 -14.82
C LEU A 409 2.37 10.44 -14.46
N ALA A 410 1.86 9.23 -14.25
CA ALA A 410 2.70 8.04 -14.06
C ALA A 410 3.75 7.85 -15.17
N ARG A 411 3.37 8.02 -16.45
CA ARG A 411 4.32 7.95 -17.57
C ARG A 411 5.42 9.01 -17.48
N GLN A 412 5.10 10.19 -16.96
CA GLN A 412 6.10 11.25 -16.78
C GLN A 412 7.08 10.87 -15.66
N VAL A 413 6.61 10.29 -14.56
CA VAL A 413 7.47 9.75 -13.50
C VAL A 413 8.39 8.65 -14.04
N GLU A 414 7.86 7.73 -14.86
CA GLU A 414 8.64 6.68 -15.52
C GLU A 414 9.72 7.24 -16.45
N ASN A 415 9.37 8.23 -17.28
CA ASN A 415 10.31 8.87 -18.19
C ASN A 415 11.42 9.63 -17.47
N ASP A 416 11.08 10.35 -16.40
CA ASP A 416 12.05 11.14 -15.62
C ASP A 416 13.09 10.22 -14.92
N GLU A 417 12.72 8.97 -14.61
CA GLU A 417 13.64 7.93 -14.07
C GLU A 417 14.34 7.11 -15.17
N GLY A 418 14.12 7.43 -16.44
CA GLY A 418 14.76 6.79 -17.59
C GLY A 418 14.22 5.39 -17.91
N MET A 419 12.99 5.06 -17.49
CA MET A 419 12.37 3.80 -17.84
C MET A 419 11.93 3.80 -19.31
N GLN A 420 12.68 3.08 -20.15
CA GLN A 420 12.31 2.89 -21.55
C GLN A 420 11.47 1.62 -21.74
N GLY A 421 10.44 1.69 -22.58
CA GLY A 421 9.65 0.52 -22.98
C GLY A 421 8.83 -0.12 -21.87
N TYR A 422 8.60 0.57 -20.75
CA TYR A 422 7.79 0.03 -19.66
C TYR A 422 6.32 -0.10 -20.08
N VAL A 423 5.89 -1.33 -20.29
CA VAL A 423 4.50 -1.68 -20.54
C VAL A 423 3.92 -2.18 -19.23
N GLY A 424 3.19 -1.30 -18.54
CA GLY A 424 2.43 -1.71 -17.35
C GLY A 424 1.43 -2.81 -17.71
N ARG A 425 1.06 -3.63 -16.73
CA ARG A 425 0.12 -4.73 -16.94
C ARG A 425 -1.18 -4.22 -17.60
N SER A 426 -1.47 -4.74 -18.79
CA SER A 426 -2.70 -4.43 -19.53
C SER A 426 -3.94 -4.99 -18.82
N GLY A 427 -5.10 -4.37 -19.04
CA GLY A 427 -6.39 -4.87 -18.57
C GLY A 427 -6.90 -4.22 -17.28
N TRP A 428 -6.15 -3.30 -16.69
CA TRP A 428 -6.74 -2.38 -15.72
C TRP A 428 -7.67 -1.41 -16.44
N ILE A 429 -8.93 -1.35 -16.02
CA ILE A 429 -9.95 -0.48 -16.61
C ILE A 429 -10.41 0.47 -15.51
N GLY A 430 -10.25 1.77 -15.77
CA GLY A 430 -10.75 2.81 -14.89
C GLY A 430 -12.26 2.74 -14.78
N ILE A 431 -12.80 3.26 -13.68
CA ILE A 431 -14.26 3.32 -13.55
C ILE A 431 -14.73 4.45 -14.48
N THR A 432 -15.57 4.13 -15.46
CA THR A 432 -15.94 5.08 -16.53
C THR A 432 -17.41 5.52 -16.53
N ARG A 433 -18.24 5.09 -15.57
CA ARG A 433 -19.57 5.63 -15.26
C ARG A 433 -20.14 4.97 -14.01
#